data_AF-A0A3L6FNH8-F1
#
_entry.id   AF-A0A3L6FNH8-F1
#
_cell.length_a   1.000
_cell.length_b   1.000
_cell.length_c   1.000
_cell.angle_alpha   90.00
_cell.angle_beta   90.00
_cell.angle_gamma   90.00
#
_symmetry.space_group_name_H-M   'P 1'
#
loop_
_entity.id
_entity.type
_entity.pdbx_description
1 polymer ?
#
loop_
_entity_poly.entity_id
_entity_poly.type
_entity_poly.pdbx_seq_one_letter_code
_entity_poly.pdbx_strand_id
1 'polypeptide(L)'
;MQGVQDEARAISARVNACFGTPGYTPIVLIDAPVTPQEKATYYAPAECCVVSAVRDRLNRIPYIYTVCRQESTTLGDDSPKQSVIVLSEFVSCSPSLSGVIRVNLWSVESVAEAMNAALRMPEAEQRLRHEKHYRF
;
A
#
# COMPACT_ATOMS: atom_id res chain seq x y z
N MET A 1 -10.53 -3.23 21.54
CA MET A 1 -9.75 -3.73 20.40
C MET A 1 -10.44 -4.86 19.67
N GLN A 2 -11.05 -5.84 20.35
CA GLN A 2 -11.79 -6.94 19.72
C GLN A 2 -12.88 -6.46 18.73
N GLY A 3 -13.68 -5.46 19.10
CA GLY A 3 -14.74 -4.94 18.22
C GLY A 3 -14.27 -4.35 16.88
N VAL A 4 -13.06 -3.77 16.84
CA VAL A 4 -12.51 -3.20 15.58
C VAL A 4 -12.05 -4.32 14.64
N GLN A 5 -11.48 -5.39 15.18
CA GLN A 5 -11.09 -6.57 14.39
C GLN A 5 -12.31 -7.28 13.82
N ASP A 6 -13.36 -7.43 14.62
CA ASP A 6 -14.61 -8.07 14.19
C ASP A 6 -15.33 -7.23 13.11
N GLU A 7 -15.32 -5.91 13.24
CA GLU A 7 -15.83 -4.98 12.22
C GLU A 7 -15.05 -5.11 10.90
N ALA A 8 -13.71 -5.15 10.95
CA ALA A 8 -12.88 -5.32 9.77
C ALA A 8 -13.16 -6.65 9.05
N ARG A 9 -13.33 -7.74 9.81
CA ARG A 9 -13.72 -9.07 9.28
C ARG A 9 -15.11 -9.05 8.64
N ALA A 10 -16.07 -8.38 9.28
CA ALA A 10 -17.42 -8.27 8.74
C ALA A 10 -17.45 -7.47 7.43
N ILE A 11 -16.71 -6.35 7.36
CA ILE A 11 -16.61 -5.53 6.15
C ILE A 11 -15.91 -6.31 5.03
N SER A 12 -14.79 -6.99 5.30
CA SER A 12 -14.09 -7.77 4.27
C SER A 12 -14.94 -8.92 3.75
N ALA A 13 -15.65 -9.63 4.63
CA ALA A 13 -16.59 -10.68 4.23
C ALA A 13 -17.72 -10.15 3.33
N ARG A 14 -18.30 -9.00 3.68
CA ARG A 14 -19.35 -8.35 2.87
C ARG A 14 -18.86 -7.95 1.49
N VAL A 15 -17.66 -7.36 1.40
CA VAL A 15 -17.06 -6.96 0.11
C VAL A 15 -16.74 -8.19 -0.74
N ASN A 16 -16.12 -9.21 -0.14
CA ASN A 16 -15.81 -10.46 -0.84
C ASN A 16 -17.06 -11.19 -1.34
N ALA A 17 -18.16 -11.16 -0.59
CA ALA A 17 -19.44 -11.74 -1.03
C ALA A 17 -20.05 -10.96 -2.22
N CYS A 18 -19.80 -9.65 -2.30
CA CYS A 18 -20.36 -8.80 -3.36
C CYS A 18 -19.52 -8.85 -4.65
N PHE A 19 -18.20 -8.92 -4.54
CA PHE A 19 -17.28 -8.77 -5.69
C PHE A 19 -16.39 -9.98 -5.95
N GLY A 20 -16.41 -10.99 -5.09
CA GLY A 20 -15.67 -12.23 -5.28
C GLY A 20 -16.30 -13.12 -6.35
N THR A 21 -15.46 -13.87 -7.05
CA THR A 21 -15.88 -14.86 -8.06
C THR A 21 -15.10 -16.16 -7.84
N PRO A 22 -15.52 -17.30 -8.43
CA PRO A 22 -14.76 -18.55 -8.29
C PRO A 22 -13.30 -18.36 -8.72
N GLY A 23 -12.37 -18.54 -7.78
CA GLY A 23 -10.92 -18.34 -8.00
C GLY A 23 -10.40 -16.92 -7.74
N TYR A 24 -11.25 -15.96 -7.34
CA TYR A 24 -10.84 -14.59 -7.05
C TYR A 24 -11.47 -14.06 -5.75
N THR A 25 -10.59 -13.64 -4.83
CA THR A 25 -10.96 -13.05 -3.54
C THR A 25 -10.42 -11.62 -3.47
N PRO A 26 -11.27 -10.58 -3.57
CA PRO A 26 -10.84 -9.18 -3.62
C PRO A 26 -10.04 -8.72 -2.40
N ILE A 27 -10.44 -9.11 -1.19
CA ILE A 27 -9.79 -8.74 0.06
C ILE A 27 -9.31 -9.99 0.78
N VAL A 28 -8.00 -10.16 0.86
CA VAL A 28 -7.36 -11.17 1.72
C VAL A 28 -6.92 -10.50 3.02
N LEU A 29 -7.65 -10.75 4.10
CA LEU A 29 -7.33 -10.22 5.43
C LEU A 29 -6.40 -11.19 6.17
N ILE A 30 -5.18 -10.73 6.49
CA ILE A 30 -4.22 -11.49 7.29
C ILE A 30 -4.31 -11.00 8.75
N ASP A 31 -5.00 -11.78 9.59
CA ASP A 31 -5.21 -11.48 11.01
C ASP A 31 -4.41 -12.45 11.90
N ALA A 32 -3.11 -12.51 11.62
CA ALA A 32 -2.13 -13.27 12.37
C ALA A 32 -0.80 -12.49 12.42
N PRO A 33 0.07 -12.75 13.41
CA PRO A 33 1.42 -12.18 13.40
C PRO A 33 2.15 -12.56 12.10
N VAL A 34 2.71 -11.54 11.42
CA VAL A 34 3.49 -11.71 10.19
C VAL A 34 4.90 -11.23 10.44
N THR A 35 5.89 -12.09 10.18
CA THR A 35 7.31 -11.76 10.31
C THR A 35 7.73 -10.70 9.29
N PRO A 36 8.83 -9.96 9.54
CA PRO A 36 9.36 -9.01 8.56
C PRO A 36 9.65 -9.64 7.19
N GLN A 37 10.15 -10.87 7.16
CA GLN A 37 10.47 -11.62 5.96
C GLN A 37 9.20 -11.93 5.15
N GLU A 38 8.14 -12.40 5.81
CA GLU A 38 6.85 -12.64 5.14
C GLU A 38 6.24 -11.35 4.60
N LYS A 39 6.33 -10.24 5.34
CA LYS A 39 5.90 -8.92 4.85
C LYS A 39 6.65 -8.51 3.59
N ALA A 40 7.95 -8.75 3.54
CA ALA A 40 8.76 -8.47 2.35
C ALA A 40 8.27 -9.26 1.13
N THR A 41 7.88 -10.53 1.31
CA THR A 41 7.29 -11.35 0.24
C THR A 41 5.97 -10.78 -0.28
N TYR A 42 5.16 -10.14 0.56
CA TYR A 42 3.95 -9.44 0.10
C TYR A 42 4.27 -8.10 -0.57
N TYR A 43 5.25 -7.36 -0.05
CA TYR A 43 5.60 -6.03 -0.57
C TYR A 43 6.39 -6.08 -1.89
N ALA A 44 7.23 -7.09 -2.10
CA ALA A 44 8.05 -7.23 -3.29
C ALA A 44 7.23 -7.22 -4.60
N PRO A 45 6.12 -7.98 -4.74
CA PRO A 45 5.28 -7.94 -5.94
C PRO A 45 4.19 -6.86 -5.89
N ALA A 46 3.97 -6.17 -4.78
CA ALA A 46 2.85 -5.24 -4.65
C ALA A 46 3.04 -3.97 -5.50
N GLU A 47 2.06 -3.71 -6.38
CA GLU A 47 2.03 -2.54 -7.28
C GLU A 47 1.76 -1.23 -6.54
N CYS A 48 1.01 -1.29 -5.44
CA CYS A 48 0.67 -0.12 -4.63
C CYS A 48 0.63 -0.45 -3.14
N CYS A 49 1.15 0.45 -2.31
CA CYS A 49 1.02 0.41 -0.86
C CYS A 49 0.08 1.53 -0.37
N VAL A 50 -0.99 1.17 0.34
CA VAL A 50 -1.94 2.14 0.91
C VAL A 50 -1.75 2.20 2.42
N VAL A 51 -1.47 3.40 2.94
CA VAL A 51 -1.26 3.65 4.36
C VAL A 51 -2.24 4.72 4.83
N SER A 52 -3.33 4.25 5.46
CA SER A 52 -4.48 5.04 5.85
C SER A 52 -4.61 5.26 7.36
N ALA A 53 -3.55 5.74 8.02
CA ALA A 53 -3.56 6.01 9.45
C ALA A 53 -4.06 7.44 9.79
N VAL A 54 -4.87 7.55 10.85
CA VAL A 54 -5.45 8.83 11.34
C VAL A 54 -4.46 9.63 12.20
N ARG A 55 -3.63 8.95 12.99
CA ARG A 55 -2.53 9.54 13.76
C ARG A 55 -1.41 8.54 13.87
N ASP A 56 -0.21 8.94 13.44
CA ASP A 56 0.99 8.10 13.56
C ASP A 56 2.20 8.94 13.96
N ARG A 57 3.02 8.41 14.89
CA ARG A 57 4.28 9.05 15.30
C ARG A 57 5.39 8.84 14.27
N LEU A 58 5.45 7.66 13.64
CA LEU A 58 6.35 7.36 12.53
C LEU A 58 5.90 6.06 11.86
N ASN A 59 5.30 6.17 10.67
CA ASN A 59 4.94 4.99 9.90
C ASN A 59 6.16 4.44 9.16
N ARG A 60 6.63 3.25 9.54
CA ARG A 60 7.74 2.58 8.84
C ARG A 60 7.30 1.80 7.60
N ILE A 61 5.99 1.59 7.40
CA ILE A 61 5.48 0.75 6.31
C ILE A 61 5.87 1.30 4.94
N PRO A 62 5.72 2.61 4.62
CA PRO A 62 6.12 3.15 3.32
C PRO A 62 7.61 2.92 3.00
N TYR A 63 8.48 3.05 4.01
CA TYR A 63 9.91 2.86 3.87
C TYR A 63 10.27 1.39 3.64
N ILE A 64 9.73 0.50 4.46
CA ILE A 64 9.94 -0.95 4.31
C ILE A 64 9.43 -1.42 2.95
N TYR A 65 8.24 -0.98 2.53
CA TYR A 65 7.70 -1.25 1.20
C TYR A 65 8.65 -0.79 0.10
N THR A 66 9.15 0.44 0.17
CA THR A 66 10.08 1.00 -0.84
C THR A 66 11.37 0.17 -0.92
N VAL A 67 11.95 -0.21 0.21
CA VAL A 67 13.13 -1.08 0.26
C VAL A 67 12.83 -2.46 -0.32
N CYS A 68 11.70 -3.08 0.04
CA CYS A 68 11.31 -4.37 -0.54
C CYS A 68 11.13 -4.28 -2.07
N ARG A 69 10.63 -3.16 -2.59
CA ARG A 69 10.52 -2.92 -4.04
C ARG A 69 11.88 -2.69 -4.71
N GLN A 70 12.80 -2.01 -4.03
CA GLN A 70 14.17 -1.82 -4.51
C GLN A 70 14.92 -3.15 -4.60
N GLU A 71 14.89 -3.95 -3.54
CA GLU A 71 15.61 -5.22 -3.45
C GLU A 71 14.92 -6.37 -4.20
N SER A 72 13.67 -6.18 -4.64
CA SER A 72 12.92 -7.23 -5.34
C SER A 72 13.57 -7.58 -6.68
N THR A 73 13.81 -8.87 -6.88
CA THR A 73 14.19 -9.48 -8.15
C THR A 73 12.99 -10.08 -8.90
N THR A 74 11.77 -9.96 -8.35
CA THR A 74 10.57 -10.59 -8.93
C THR A 74 10.20 -10.06 -10.32
N LEU A 75 10.67 -8.86 -10.66
CA LEU A 75 10.49 -8.23 -11.96
C LEU A 75 11.68 -8.46 -12.91
N GLY A 76 12.72 -9.19 -12.47
CA GLY A 76 14.00 -9.38 -13.16
C GLY A 76 15.08 -8.43 -12.65
N ASP A 77 16.34 -8.88 -12.64
CA ASP A 77 17.46 -8.13 -12.06
C ASP A 77 17.69 -6.76 -12.73
N ASP A 78 17.43 -6.65 -14.04
CA ASP A 78 17.58 -5.41 -14.82
C ASP A 78 16.29 -4.57 -14.92
N SER A 79 15.22 -4.99 -14.25
CA SER A 79 13.96 -4.25 -14.31
C SER A 79 14.05 -2.93 -13.56
N PRO A 80 13.45 -1.86 -14.10
CA PRO A 80 13.45 -0.59 -13.40
C PRO A 80 12.66 -0.68 -12.10
N LYS A 81 13.24 -0.15 -11.02
CA LYS A 81 12.61 -0.16 -9.70
C LYS A 81 11.48 0.85 -9.64
N GLN A 82 10.35 0.42 -9.07
CA GLN A 82 9.09 1.16 -9.09
C GLN A 82 8.39 1.01 -7.74
N SER A 83 7.84 2.10 -7.21
CA SER A 83 6.95 2.05 -6.05
C SER A 83 5.89 3.13 -6.13
N VAL A 84 4.66 2.75 -5.79
CA VAL A 84 3.53 3.67 -5.68
C VAL A 84 2.96 3.58 -4.27
N ILE A 85 2.81 4.73 -3.62
CA ILE A 85 2.39 4.81 -2.23
C ILE A 85 1.25 5.82 -2.13
N VAL A 86 0.11 5.37 -1.62
CA VAL A 86 -1.02 6.21 -1.23
C VAL A 86 -0.94 6.42 0.28
N LEU A 87 -0.83 7.68 0.70
CA LEU A 87 -0.56 8.03 2.08
C LEU A 87 -1.60 9.04 2.59
N SER A 88 -2.15 8.76 3.76
CA SER A 88 -2.98 9.73 4.48
C SER A 88 -2.20 11.02 4.78
N GLU A 89 -2.84 12.17 4.55
CA GLU A 89 -2.26 13.49 4.88
C GLU A 89 -1.96 13.66 6.37
N PHE A 90 -2.60 12.86 7.23
CA PHE A 90 -2.42 12.89 8.67
C PHE A 90 -1.21 12.05 9.16
N VAL A 91 -0.49 11.37 8.26
CA VAL A 91 0.69 10.58 8.61
C VAL A 91 1.93 11.48 8.69
N SER A 92 2.67 11.36 9.79
CA SER A 92 3.84 12.19 10.10
C SER A 92 5.01 12.10 9.12
N CYS A 93 5.17 10.99 8.38
CA CYS A 93 6.18 10.86 7.33
C CYS A 93 5.79 11.48 5.98
N SER A 94 4.58 12.04 5.87
CA SER A 94 4.07 12.70 4.65
C SER A 94 4.97 13.82 4.12
N PRO A 95 5.64 14.67 4.93
CA PRO A 95 6.55 15.69 4.42
C PRO A 95 7.83 15.12 3.79
N SER A 96 8.37 14.03 4.35
CA SER A 96 9.63 13.41 3.89
C SER A 96 9.44 12.62 2.59
N LEU A 97 8.25 12.05 2.38
CA LEU A 97 7.95 11.25 1.19
C LEU A 97 7.31 12.11 0.08
N SER A 98 8.13 12.89 -0.60
CA SER A 98 7.69 13.85 -1.64
C SER A 98 7.06 13.22 -2.92
N GLY A 99 7.09 11.89 -3.07
CA GLY A 99 6.55 11.17 -4.23
C GLY A 99 5.18 10.49 -4.03
N VAL A 100 4.59 10.58 -2.83
CA VAL A 100 3.36 9.84 -2.49
C VAL A 100 2.11 10.50 -3.04
N ILE A 101 1.07 9.71 -3.27
CA ILE A 101 -0.29 10.21 -3.52
C ILE A 101 -0.92 10.51 -2.15
N ARG A 102 -1.10 11.79 -1.82
CA ARG A 102 -1.71 12.20 -0.55
C ARG A 102 -3.22 12.13 -0.64
N VAL A 103 -3.85 11.58 0.40
CA VAL A 103 -5.31 11.43 0.48
C VAL A 103 -5.84 11.90 1.83
N ASN A 104 -7.06 12.45 1.80
CA ASN A 104 -7.83 12.72 3.00
C ASN A 104 -8.65 11.47 3.37
N LEU A 105 -8.40 10.90 4.54
CA LEU A 105 -9.06 9.67 5.00
C LEU A 105 -10.55 9.79 5.27
N TRP A 106 -11.05 11.00 5.44
CA TRP A 106 -12.47 11.24 5.65
C TRP A 106 -13.27 11.20 4.35
N SER A 107 -12.59 11.17 3.19
CA SER A 107 -13.20 11.05 1.86
C SER A 107 -12.89 9.68 1.26
N VAL A 108 -13.87 8.78 1.31
CA VAL A 108 -13.78 7.45 0.67
C VAL A 108 -13.52 7.56 -0.83
N GLU A 109 -14.14 8.55 -1.49
CA GLU A 109 -13.95 8.83 -2.92
C GLU A 109 -12.52 9.25 -3.23
N SER A 110 -11.89 10.08 -2.39
CA SER A 110 -10.50 10.49 -2.57
C SER A 110 -9.55 9.30 -2.48
N VAL A 111 -9.78 8.37 -1.54
CA VAL A 111 -8.97 7.16 -1.40
C VAL A 111 -9.17 6.23 -2.60
N ALA A 112 -10.41 6.04 -3.04
CA ALA A 112 -10.74 5.19 -4.19
C ALA A 112 -10.09 5.73 -5.48
N GLU A 113 -10.19 7.04 -5.74
CA GLU A 113 -9.58 7.67 -6.91
C GLU A 113 -8.05 7.59 -6.85
N ALA A 114 -7.45 7.78 -5.67
CA ALA A 114 -6.01 7.63 -5.49
C ALA A 114 -5.53 6.20 -5.75
N MET A 115 -6.28 5.19 -5.30
CA MET A 115 -5.97 3.79 -5.59
C MET A 115 -6.09 3.48 -7.10
N ASN A 116 -7.14 3.99 -7.75
CA ASN A 116 -7.31 3.84 -9.20
C ASN A 116 -6.18 4.53 -9.98
N ALA A 117 -5.82 5.76 -9.59
CA ALA A 117 -4.70 6.49 -10.18
C ALA A 117 -3.36 5.79 -9.95
N ALA A 118 -3.15 5.20 -8.77
CA ALA A 118 -1.95 4.43 -8.45
C ALA A 118 -1.76 3.23 -9.39
N LEU A 119 -2.82 2.45 -9.61
CA LEU A 119 -2.78 1.28 -10.49
C LEU A 119 -2.67 1.63 -11.98
N ARG A 120 -3.16 2.81 -12.39
CA ARG A 120 -3.09 3.29 -13.78
C ARG A 120 -1.86 4.15 -14.07
N MET A 121 -0.99 4.35 -13.08
CA MET A 121 0.15 5.24 -13.19
C MET A 121 1.15 4.72 -14.23
N PRO A 122 1.59 5.55 -15.21
CA PRO A 122 2.59 5.12 -16.17
C PRO A 122 3.89 4.71 -15.49
N GLU A 123 4.52 3.64 -15.97
CA GLU A 123 5.78 3.12 -15.42
C GLU A 123 6.86 4.19 -15.24
N ALA A 124 6.98 5.12 -16.20
CA ALA A 124 7.93 6.22 -16.12
C ALA A 124 7.71 7.10 -14.88
N GLU A 125 6.45 7.37 -14.53
CA GLU A 125 6.11 8.14 -13.33
C GLU A 125 6.35 7.32 -12.06
N GLN A 126 6.03 6.02 -12.08
CA GLN A 126 6.29 5.13 -10.94
C GLN A 126 7.79 5.08 -10.59
N ARG A 127 8.68 5.07 -11.60
CA ARG A 127 10.13 5.13 -11.41
C ARG A 127 10.58 6.45 -10.78
N LEU A 128 10.09 7.58 -11.31
CA LEU A 128 10.43 8.90 -10.78
C LEU A 128 9.99 9.06 -9.32
N ARG A 129 8.81 8.53 -8.97
CA ARG A 129 8.34 8.49 -7.59
C ARG A 129 9.19 7.55 -6.74
N HIS A 130 9.55 6.38 -7.25
CA HIS A 130 10.44 5.43 -6.57
C HIS A 130 11.79 6.05 -6.20
N GLU A 131 12.44 6.74 -7.13
CA GLU A 131 13.71 7.43 -6.88
C GLU A 131 13.57 8.47 -5.75
N LYS A 132 12.43 9.18 -5.68
CA LYS A 132 12.14 10.09 -4.58
C LYS A 132 11.90 9.34 -3.27
N HIS A 133 11.19 8.22 -3.30
CA HIS A 133 10.91 7.42 -2.12
C HIS A 133 12.19 6.81 -1.53
N TYR A 134 13.10 6.32 -2.37
CA TYR A 134 14.30 5.59 -1.92
C TYR A 134 15.42 6.51 -1.41
N ARG A 135 15.38 7.80 -1.74
CA ARG A 135 16.34 8.79 -1.25
C ARG A 135 16.14 9.19 0.23
N PHE A 136 15.00 8.85 0.84
CA PHE A 136 14.62 9.25 2.20
C PHE A 136 14.21 8.05 3.05
#